data_AF-A0A2A4X930-F1
#
_entry.id   AF-A0A2A4X930-F1
#
_cell.length_a   1.000
_cell.length_b   1.000
_cell.length_c   1.000
_cell.angle_alpha   90.00
_cell.angle_beta   90.00
_cell.angle_gamma   90.00
#
_symmetry.space_group_name_H-M   'P 1'
#
loop_
_entity.id
_entity.type
_entity.pdbx_description
1 polymer ?
#
loop_
_entity_poly.entity_id
_entity_poly.type
_entity_poly.pdbx_seq_one_letter_code
_entity_poly.pdbx_strand_id
1 'polypeptide(L)'
;LFRDKKNPSVTFTSPGCGRVSAINRGQKRKLLSVVVELEEDESGAGQVELNSYSDAQLKELSRETLVADLLTSGLWTSIRTRPFSKVADPSGQAHSLFINAMDTNPLAAQPNIVMKDEVSNFVLGVNLLSKLPQQHTYVCVDRKVDGLLEEQEFADSVKVQEFRGPHPSGLTGTHIHYLEPAGMGKQIWSLSYQDVIAIGKLFSTGILSVERIISLAGPQVSEPRLLQSRLGADLQELCAGELEPHESRIISGSVLGGRTAASVESYLGRYHLQVSVLREGRERPLLGYLSPGANRHSVMGIYISGIDKSKRHAMSTSTQGSDRAMVPIGAYEMIMPLDILPTQLLRALIVGDIETAQNLGALELDEEDLALCSYVCPGKYEYGPILRDNLTRIEKEA
;
A
#
# COMPACT_ATOMS: atom_id res chain seq x y z
N LEU A 1 10.06 18.30 -7.33
CA LEU A 1 10.74 18.33 -6.02
C LEU A 1 12.13 17.70 -6.07
N PHE A 2 12.26 16.43 -6.46
CA PHE A 2 13.57 15.76 -6.59
C PHE A 2 13.51 14.66 -7.65
N ARG A 3 14.66 14.07 -7.99
CA ARG A 3 14.80 12.93 -8.92
C ARG A 3 15.55 11.80 -8.24
N ASP A 4 15.26 10.56 -8.64
CA ASP A 4 16.06 9.42 -8.19
C ASP A 4 17.42 9.41 -8.92
N LYS A 5 18.52 9.30 -8.17
CA LYS A 5 19.86 9.19 -8.78
C LYS A 5 20.06 7.86 -9.50
N LYS A 6 19.37 6.81 -9.05
CA LYS A 6 19.43 5.48 -9.67
C LYS A 6 18.54 5.41 -10.92
N ASN A 7 17.53 6.26 -11.00
CA ASN A 7 16.65 6.36 -12.15
C ASN A 7 16.36 7.83 -12.50
N PRO A 8 17.27 8.51 -13.22
CA PRO A 8 17.22 9.97 -13.40
C PRO A 8 16.02 10.51 -14.19
N SER A 9 15.31 9.65 -14.94
CA SER A 9 14.09 10.03 -15.66
C SER A 9 12.89 10.19 -14.70
N VAL A 10 12.88 9.46 -13.58
CA VAL A 10 11.81 9.51 -12.60
C VAL A 10 11.88 10.80 -11.79
N THR A 11 10.81 11.61 -11.91
CA THR A 11 10.66 12.87 -11.20
C THR A 11 9.58 12.76 -10.13
N PHE A 12 9.90 13.21 -8.92
CA PHE A 12 8.96 13.32 -7.80
C PHE A 12 8.47 14.77 -7.76
N THR A 13 7.21 14.97 -8.13
CA THR A 13 6.56 16.28 -8.26
C THR A 13 5.91 16.72 -6.95
N SER A 14 5.57 18.01 -6.86
CA SER A 14 4.86 18.54 -5.69
C SER A 14 3.39 18.11 -5.77
N PRO A 15 2.76 17.71 -4.66
CA PRO A 15 1.33 17.44 -4.66
C PRO A 15 0.49 18.72 -4.69
N GLY A 16 1.07 19.92 -4.59
CA GLY A 16 0.35 21.20 -4.58
C GLY A 16 1.23 22.40 -4.88
N CYS A 17 0.59 23.55 -5.09
CA CYS A 17 1.28 24.82 -5.30
C CYS A 17 1.61 25.46 -3.95
N GLY A 18 2.80 26.05 -3.86
CA GLY A 18 3.22 26.76 -2.66
C GLY A 18 4.71 26.70 -2.43
N ARG A 19 5.12 26.86 -1.17
CA ARG A 19 6.50 27.08 -0.78
C ARG A 19 7.08 25.87 -0.08
N VAL A 20 8.28 25.45 -0.47
CA VAL A 20 9.04 24.45 0.29
C VAL A 20 9.43 25.05 1.64
N SER A 21 8.78 24.60 2.71
CA SER A 21 8.99 25.10 4.07
C SER A 21 10.10 24.32 4.80
N ALA A 22 10.28 23.03 4.48
CA ALA A 22 11.33 22.21 5.09
C ALA A 22 11.85 21.10 4.16
N ILE A 23 13.12 20.74 4.35
CA ILE A 23 13.74 19.55 3.74
C ILE A 23 14.42 18.76 4.85
N ASN A 24 13.75 17.70 5.31
CA ASN A 24 14.19 16.94 6.47
C ASN A 24 15.10 15.78 6.06
N ARG A 25 16.25 15.66 6.74
CA ARG A 25 17.25 14.62 6.48
C ARG A 25 17.60 13.87 7.75
N GLY A 26 17.68 12.55 7.63
CA GLY A 26 18.10 11.64 8.69
C GLY A 26 19.59 11.28 8.59
N GLN A 27 19.93 10.16 9.22
CA GLN A 27 21.30 9.63 9.23
C GLN A 27 21.83 9.43 7.80
N LYS A 28 23.13 9.72 7.60
CA LYS A 28 23.80 9.68 6.27
C LYS A 28 23.09 10.52 5.20
N ARG A 29 22.45 11.64 5.61
CA ARG A 29 21.70 12.56 4.75
C ARG A 29 20.54 11.92 3.98
N LYS A 30 20.01 10.78 4.45
CA LYS A 30 18.80 10.15 3.91
C LYS A 30 17.67 11.18 3.90
N LEU A 31 17.03 11.40 2.75
CA LEU A 31 15.86 12.28 2.66
C LEU A 31 14.69 11.62 3.38
N LEU A 32 14.08 12.31 4.35
CA LEU A 32 12.93 11.83 5.11
C LEU A 32 11.64 12.42 4.55
N SER A 33 11.60 13.75 4.38
CA SER A 33 10.46 14.46 3.82
C SER A 33 10.87 15.79 3.18
N VAL A 34 10.04 16.26 2.25
CA VAL A 34 10.06 17.62 1.71
C VAL A 34 8.68 18.19 2.01
N VAL A 35 8.63 19.21 2.85
CA VAL A 35 7.36 19.81 3.30
C VAL A 35 7.06 21.01 2.43
N VAL A 36 5.85 21.06 1.90
CA VAL A 36 5.34 22.14 1.07
C VAL A 36 4.19 22.78 1.84
N GLU A 37 4.36 24.05 2.18
CA GLU A 37 3.30 24.91 2.70
C GLU A 37 2.47 25.38 1.50
N LEU A 38 1.19 25.03 1.51
CA LEU A 38 0.29 25.25 0.39
C LEU A 38 -0.21 26.69 0.37
N GLU A 39 -0.38 27.25 -0.82
CA GLU A 39 -1.01 28.56 -0.99
C GLU A 39 -2.54 28.46 -0.86
N GLU A 40 -3.19 29.53 -0.37
CA GLU A 40 -4.65 29.55 -0.14
C GLU A 40 -5.48 29.46 -1.43
N ASP A 41 -4.92 29.93 -2.55
CA ASP A 41 -5.57 29.90 -3.87
C ASP A 41 -4.86 28.89 -4.78
N GLU A 42 -5.23 27.61 -4.65
CA GLU A 42 -4.80 26.52 -5.55
C GLU A 42 -5.66 26.45 -6.84
N SER A 43 -6.33 27.54 -7.25
CA SER A 43 -6.95 27.56 -8.57
C SER A 43 -5.87 27.22 -9.61
N GLY A 44 -6.13 26.23 -10.48
CA GLY A 44 -5.12 25.48 -11.27
C GLY A 44 -4.16 26.30 -12.16
N ALA A 45 -4.21 27.63 -12.12
CA ALA A 45 -3.26 28.57 -12.70
C ALA A 45 -1.80 28.38 -12.22
N GLY A 46 -1.57 27.78 -11.06
CA GLY A 46 -0.22 27.48 -10.56
C GLY A 46 0.38 26.15 -11.05
N GLN A 47 -0.42 25.27 -11.65
CA GLN A 47 0.05 23.96 -12.10
C GLN A 47 0.95 24.12 -13.34
N VAL A 48 1.99 23.29 -13.43
CA VAL A 48 2.71 23.08 -14.69
C VAL A 48 1.71 22.61 -15.75
N GLU A 49 1.80 23.17 -16.95
CA GLU A 49 0.98 22.75 -18.09
C GLU A 49 1.26 21.27 -18.41
N LEU A 50 0.22 20.46 -18.42
CA LEU A 50 0.27 19.05 -18.77
C LEU A 50 -0.67 18.79 -19.94
N ASN A 51 -0.32 17.80 -20.76
CA ASN A 51 -1.10 17.47 -21.94
C ASN A 51 -2.47 16.88 -21.54
N SER A 52 -3.50 17.28 -22.28
CA SER A 52 -4.83 16.70 -22.24
C SER A 52 -5.21 16.21 -23.64
N TYR A 53 -6.01 15.16 -23.72
CA TYR A 53 -6.34 14.51 -24.98
C TYR A 53 -7.85 14.32 -25.11
N SER A 54 -8.35 14.51 -26.33
CA SER A 54 -9.72 14.11 -26.67
C SER A 54 -9.87 12.59 -26.69
N ASP A 55 -11.11 12.09 -26.57
CA ASP A 55 -11.42 10.65 -26.61
C ASP A 55 -10.85 9.93 -27.84
N ALA A 56 -10.81 10.59 -29.00
CA ALA A 56 -10.22 10.05 -30.20
C ALA A 56 -8.69 9.89 -30.08
N GLN A 57 -8.01 10.90 -29.53
CA GLN A 57 -6.56 10.88 -29.34
C GLN A 57 -6.14 9.86 -28.26
N LEU A 58 -6.94 9.68 -27.21
CA LEU A 58 -6.66 8.72 -26.13
C LEU A 58 -6.56 7.28 -26.64
N LYS A 59 -7.40 6.91 -27.62
CA LYS A 59 -7.38 5.58 -28.26
C LYS A 59 -6.06 5.35 -29.01
N GLU A 60 -5.57 6.37 -29.71
CA GLU A 60 -4.37 6.30 -30.55
C GLU A 60 -3.06 6.64 -29.80
N LEU A 61 -3.14 7.04 -28.53
CA LEU A 61 -1.98 7.48 -27.76
C LEU A 61 -0.88 6.41 -27.73
N SER A 62 0.34 6.79 -28.10
CA SER A 62 1.49 5.88 -28.10
C SER A 62 1.98 5.60 -26.67
N ARG A 63 2.64 4.45 -26.50
CA ARG A 63 3.27 4.07 -25.22
C ARG A 63 4.32 5.10 -24.79
N GLU A 64 5.08 5.63 -25.73
CA GLU A 64 6.15 6.59 -25.46
C GLU A 64 5.59 7.91 -24.92
N THR A 65 4.48 8.37 -25.48
CA THR A 65 3.80 9.60 -25.04
C THR A 65 3.20 9.40 -23.65
N LEU A 66 2.52 8.26 -23.43
CA LEU A 66 1.98 7.88 -22.12
C LEU A 66 3.07 7.89 -21.02
N VAL A 67 4.22 7.26 -21.30
CA VAL A 67 5.35 7.25 -20.35
C VAL A 67 5.89 8.66 -20.11
N ALA A 68 6.07 9.47 -21.16
CA ALA A 68 6.59 10.83 -21.04
C ALA A 68 5.70 11.74 -20.18
N ASP A 69 4.38 11.67 -20.36
CA ASP A 69 3.42 12.47 -19.59
C ASP A 69 3.33 12.01 -18.13
N LEU A 70 3.37 10.69 -17.88
CA LEU A 70 3.41 10.15 -16.51
C LEU A 70 4.70 10.55 -15.78
N LEU A 71 5.83 10.65 -16.48
CA LEU A 71 7.10 11.12 -15.90
C LEU A 71 7.08 12.62 -15.62
N THR A 72 6.53 13.42 -16.54
CA THR A 72 6.42 14.87 -16.41
C THR A 72 5.51 15.25 -15.25
N SER A 73 4.35 14.59 -15.14
CA SER A 73 3.39 14.79 -14.05
C SER A 73 3.87 14.23 -12.70
N GLY A 74 4.79 13.26 -12.71
CA GLY A 74 5.25 12.52 -11.54
C GLY A 74 4.33 11.37 -11.11
N LEU A 75 3.22 11.13 -11.84
CA LEU A 75 2.34 9.99 -11.57
C LEU A 75 3.00 8.63 -11.86
N TRP A 76 4.08 8.58 -12.64
CA TRP A 76 4.88 7.36 -12.82
C TRP A 76 5.30 6.73 -11.49
N THR A 77 5.48 7.55 -10.46
CA THR A 77 5.83 7.08 -9.10
C THR A 77 4.74 6.22 -8.44
N SER A 78 3.53 6.15 -8.98
CA SER A 78 2.50 5.21 -8.50
C SER A 78 2.81 3.75 -8.83
N ILE A 79 3.60 3.51 -9.88
CA ILE A 79 3.84 2.18 -10.43
C ILE A 79 5.02 1.54 -9.70
N ARG A 80 4.75 0.45 -8.97
CA ARG A 80 5.75 -0.33 -8.25
C ARG A 80 6.05 -1.66 -8.93
N THR A 81 7.30 -2.09 -8.86
CA THR A 81 7.76 -3.37 -9.41
C THR A 81 7.61 -4.51 -8.42
N ARG A 82 7.44 -5.72 -8.94
CA ARG A 82 7.62 -6.99 -8.26
C ARG A 82 8.58 -7.81 -9.11
N PRO A 83 9.72 -8.30 -8.57
CA PRO A 83 10.25 -8.10 -7.21
C PRO A 83 10.63 -6.65 -6.84
N PHE A 84 10.99 -6.46 -5.56
CA PHE A 84 11.65 -5.29 -4.94
C PHE A 84 10.82 -4.04 -4.63
N SER A 85 9.59 -3.90 -5.13
CA SER A 85 8.67 -2.80 -4.76
C SER A 85 9.25 -1.40 -4.94
N LYS A 86 10.05 -1.24 -5.99
CA LYS A 86 10.62 0.04 -6.39
C LYS A 86 9.75 0.71 -7.43
N VAL A 87 9.92 2.01 -7.62
CA VAL A 87 9.32 2.69 -8.76
C VAL A 87 9.82 2.02 -10.04
N ALA A 88 8.91 1.71 -10.96
CA ALA A 88 9.23 1.07 -12.22
C ALA A 88 10.28 1.83 -13.03
N ASP A 89 11.15 1.10 -13.73
CA ASP A 89 12.06 1.71 -14.70
C ASP A 89 11.26 2.08 -15.96
N PRO A 90 11.19 3.37 -16.36
CA PRO A 90 10.49 3.77 -17.58
C PRO A 90 11.07 3.18 -18.86
N SER A 91 12.36 2.84 -18.86
CA SER A 91 13.01 2.15 -19.98
C SER A 91 12.72 0.65 -20.02
N GLY A 92 12.30 0.09 -18.88
CA GLY A 92 11.90 -1.30 -18.76
C GLY A 92 10.50 -1.57 -19.32
N GLN A 93 10.19 -2.86 -19.42
CA GLN A 93 8.84 -3.34 -19.72
C GLN A 93 8.47 -4.40 -18.70
N ALA A 94 7.30 -4.24 -18.08
CA ALA A 94 6.72 -5.32 -17.29
C ALA A 94 6.22 -6.44 -18.18
N HIS A 95 6.31 -7.66 -17.67
CA HIS A 95 5.59 -8.78 -18.23
C HIS A 95 4.07 -8.53 -18.16
N SER A 96 3.56 -8.19 -16.97
CA SER A 96 2.15 -7.90 -16.71
C SER A 96 1.99 -6.75 -15.72
N LEU A 97 0.82 -6.09 -15.74
CA LEU A 97 0.45 -5.00 -14.84
C LEU A 97 -0.72 -5.42 -13.95
N PHE A 98 -0.65 -5.13 -12.65
CA PHE A 98 -1.71 -5.42 -11.69
C PHE A 98 -2.30 -4.13 -11.11
N ILE A 99 -3.59 -3.95 -11.31
CA ILE A 99 -4.37 -2.86 -10.72
C ILE A 99 -5.15 -3.45 -9.55
N ASN A 100 -4.78 -3.05 -8.33
CA ASN A 100 -5.50 -3.49 -7.14
C ASN A 100 -6.69 -2.57 -6.87
N ALA A 101 -7.89 -3.09 -7.10
CA ALA A 101 -9.17 -2.42 -6.87
C ALA A 101 -10.00 -3.14 -5.80
N MET A 102 -9.33 -3.82 -4.86
CA MET A 102 -9.93 -4.29 -3.61
C MET A 102 -9.01 -3.94 -2.44
N ASP A 103 -9.57 -3.92 -1.23
CA ASP A 103 -8.75 -3.79 -0.02
C ASP A 103 -9.37 -4.61 1.10
N THR A 104 -8.56 -5.49 1.69
CA THR A 104 -8.96 -6.32 2.84
C THR A 104 -8.20 -5.99 4.11
N ASN A 105 -7.37 -4.95 4.09
CA ASN A 105 -6.77 -4.44 5.32
C ASN A 105 -7.87 -4.07 6.33
N PRO A 106 -7.66 -4.32 7.63
CA PRO A 106 -8.58 -3.87 8.65
C PRO A 106 -8.79 -2.36 8.55
N LEU A 107 -10.05 -1.94 8.58
CA LEU A 107 -10.47 -0.53 8.56
C LEU A 107 -10.21 0.20 7.22
N ALA A 108 -9.93 -0.52 6.14
CA ALA A 108 -9.74 0.08 4.82
C ALA A 108 -11.03 0.71 4.25
N ALA A 109 -10.86 1.69 3.36
CA ALA A 109 -11.95 2.20 2.55
C ALA A 109 -12.42 1.13 1.56
N GLN A 110 -13.73 0.97 1.39
CA GLN A 110 -14.27 0.06 0.38
C GLN A 110 -14.14 0.68 -1.01
N PRO A 111 -13.38 0.10 -1.96
CA PRO A 111 -13.12 0.73 -3.24
C PRO A 111 -14.39 1.01 -4.05
N ASN A 112 -15.42 0.18 -3.95
CA ASN A 112 -16.71 0.40 -4.64
C ASN A 112 -17.40 1.71 -4.23
N ILE A 113 -17.17 2.21 -3.01
CA ILE A 113 -17.72 3.49 -2.55
C ILE A 113 -16.92 4.65 -3.14
N VAL A 114 -15.59 4.51 -3.14
CA VAL A 114 -14.66 5.53 -3.66
C VAL A 114 -14.78 5.66 -5.19
N MET A 115 -14.97 4.55 -5.90
CA MET A 115 -15.00 4.51 -7.36
C MET A 115 -16.34 4.94 -7.97
N LYS A 116 -17.41 5.04 -7.17
CA LYS A 116 -18.79 5.16 -7.68
C LYS A 116 -18.97 6.29 -8.70
N ASP A 117 -18.39 7.45 -8.42
CA ASP A 117 -18.50 8.64 -9.28
C ASP A 117 -17.27 8.82 -10.20
N GLU A 118 -16.35 7.84 -10.18
CA GLU A 118 -15.05 7.87 -10.85
C GLU A 118 -14.85 6.70 -11.82
N VAL A 119 -15.90 5.92 -12.10
CA VAL A 119 -15.82 4.72 -12.95
C VAL A 119 -15.28 5.06 -14.34
N SER A 120 -15.73 6.16 -14.95
CA SER A 120 -15.25 6.58 -16.28
C SER A 120 -13.75 6.89 -16.28
N ASN A 121 -13.27 7.62 -15.27
CA ASN A 121 -11.84 7.94 -15.11
C ASN A 121 -11.02 6.68 -14.80
N PHE A 122 -11.56 5.75 -14.01
CA PHE A 122 -10.93 4.47 -13.75
C PHE A 122 -10.77 3.65 -15.03
N VAL A 123 -11.85 3.46 -15.80
CA VAL A 123 -11.83 2.71 -17.06
C VAL A 123 -10.86 3.33 -18.07
N LEU A 124 -10.87 4.65 -18.20
CA LEU A 124 -9.90 5.37 -19.03
C LEU A 124 -8.46 5.08 -18.57
N GLY A 125 -8.20 5.19 -17.27
CA GLY A 125 -6.89 4.89 -16.69
C GLY A 125 -6.44 3.46 -16.96
N VAL A 126 -7.32 2.46 -16.79
CA VAL A 126 -7.03 1.05 -17.08
C VAL A 126 -6.65 0.87 -18.55
N ASN A 127 -7.45 1.43 -19.47
CA ASN A 127 -7.23 1.29 -20.91
C ASN A 127 -5.97 2.00 -21.41
N LEU A 128 -5.57 3.10 -20.78
CA LEU A 128 -4.28 3.75 -21.06
C LEU A 128 -3.13 2.87 -20.57
N LEU A 129 -3.21 2.40 -19.32
CA LEU A 129 -2.17 1.60 -18.68
C LEU A 129 -2.00 0.22 -19.31
N SER A 130 -3.03 -0.31 -19.98
CA SER A 130 -2.97 -1.60 -20.67
C SER A 130 -1.99 -1.63 -21.84
N LYS A 131 -1.52 -0.46 -22.30
CA LYS A 131 -0.47 -0.29 -23.31
C LYS A 131 0.97 -0.43 -22.76
N LEU A 132 1.13 -0.49 -21.44
CA LEU A 132 2.45 -0.55 -20.78
C LEU A 132 3.09 -1.94 -20.72
N PRO A 133 2.38 -3.00 -20.26
CA PRO A 133 2.96 -4.34 -20.13
C PRO A 133 3.03 -5.07 -21.47
N GLN A 134 3.83 -6.14 -21.51
CA GLN A 134 3.97 -7.00 -22.69
C GLN A 134 2.79 -7.96 -22.90
N GLN A 135 2.19 -8.43 -21.80
CA GLN A 135 1.11 -9.43 -21.83
C GLN A 135 -0.22 -8.79 -21.42
N HIS A 136 -0.56 -8.86 -20.14
CA HIS A 136 -1.90 -8.53 -19.66
C HIS A 136 -1.88 -7.46 -18.59
N THR A 137 -3.00 -6.76 -18.49
CA THR A 137 -3.33 -5.94 -17.31
C THR A 137 -4.43 -6.64 -16.53
N TYR A 138 -4.12 -7.03 -15.30
CA TYR A 138 -5.10 -7.63 -14.40
C TYR A 138 -5.73 -6.54 -13.53
N VAL A 139 -7.06 -6.49 -13.51
CA VAL A 139 -7.82 -5.64 -12.59
C VAL A 139 -8.40 -6.55 -11.51
N CYS A 140 -7.79 -6.51 -10.32
CA CYS A 140 -8.14 -7.38 -9.21
C CYS A 140 -9.22 -6.71 -8.37
N VAL A 141 -10.40 -7.32 -8.31
CA VAL A 141 -11.63 -6.74 -7.75
C VAL A 141 -12.24 -7.64 -6.68
N ASP A 142 -13.02 -7.04 -5.79
CA ASP A 142 -14.03 -7.80 -5.05
C ASP A 142 -15.35 -7.82 -5.82
N ARG A 143 -16.31 -8.61 -5.36
CA ARG A 143 -17.64 -8.71 -5.98
C ARG A 143 -18.36 -7.37 -6.17
N LYS A 144 -18.17 -6.41 -5.26
CA LYS A 144 -18.89 -5.14 -5.33
C LYS A 144 -18.30 -4.24 -6.42
N VAL A 145 -16.99 -4.26 -6.57
CA VAL A 145 -16.30 -3.53 -7.63
C VAL A 145 -16.52 -4.20 -8.98
N ASP A 146 -16.51 -5.54 -9.04
CA ASP A 146 -16.84 -6.27 -10.28
C ASP A 146 -18.20 -5.85 -10.85
N GLY A 147 -19.23 -5.81 -10.00
CA GLY A 147 -20.57 -5.33 -10.38
C GLY A 147 -20.64 -3.87 -10.83
N LEU A 148 -19.67 -3.01 -10.47
CA LEU A 148 -19.58 -1.64 -11.00
C LEU A 148 -18.94 -1.59 -12.40
N LEU A 149 -18.18 -2.63 -12.77
CA LEU A 149 -17.41 -2.70 -14.00
C LEU A 149 -18.05 -3.59 -15.07
N GLU A 150 -19.10 -4.35 -14.75
CA GLU A 150 -19.78 -5.30 -15.67
C GLU A 150 -20.18 -4.68 -17.02
N GLU A 151 -20.63 -3.43 -17.03
CA GLU A 151 -21.09 -2.72 -18.24
C GLU A 151 -20.00 -1.87 -18.91
N GLN A 152 -18.76 -1.94 -18.43
CA GLN A 152 -17.66 -1.10 -18.91
C GLN A 152 -16.84 -1.82 -19.99
N GLU A 153 -16.37 -1.05 -20.97
CA GLU A 153 -15.53 -1.55 -22.05
C GLU A 153 -14.03 -1.42 -21.71
N PHE A 154 -13.33 -2.56 -21.70
CA PHE A 154 -11.89 -2.61 -21.56
C PHE A 154 -11.22 -3.12 -22.84
N ALA A 155 -9.95 -2.74 -23.04
CA ALA A 155 -9.12 -3.30 -24.10
C ALA A 155 -8.95 -4.82 -23.92
N ASP A 156 -8.79 -5.55 -25.04
CA ASP A 156 -8.66 -7.02 -25.04
C ASP A 156 -7.53 -7.58 -24.14
N SER A 157 -6.49 -6.78 -23.89
CA SER A 157 -5.38 -7.15 -23.01
C SER A 157 -5.71 -7.07 -21.52
N VAL A 158 -6.86 -6.51 -21.16
CA VAL A 158 -7.31 -6.33 -19.77
C VAL A 158 -8.12 -7.54 -19.32
N LYS A 159 -7.79 -8.06 -18.13
CA LYS A 159 -8.50 -9.17 -17.48
C LYS A 159 -8.98 -8.74 -16.11
N VAL A 160 -10.30 -8.62 -15.94
CA VAL A 160 -10.90 -8.43 -14.62
C VAL A 160 -10.90 -9.77 -13.87
N GLN A 161 -10.43 -9.79 -12.64
CA GLN A 161 -10.29 -11.00 -11.82
C GLN A 161 -10.87 -10.77 -10.42
N GLU A 162 -11.93 -11.51 -10.10
CA GLU A 162 -12.58 -11.44 -8.78
C GLU A 162 -11.81 -12.28 -7.75
N PHE A 163 -11.53 -11.68 -6.59
CA PHE A 163 -10.98 -12.36 -5.42
C PHE A 163 -11.95 -12.27 -4.24
N ARG A 164 -11.95 -13.32 -3.41
CA ARG A 164 -12.81 -13.42 -2.23
C ARG A 164 -12.06 -14.10 -1.10
N GLY A 165 -12.31 -13.66 0.13
CA GLY A 165 -11.74 -14.25 1.33
C GLY A 165 -11.33 -13.19 2.35
N PRO A 166 -10.89 -13.60 3.54
CA PRO A 166 -10.32 -12.68 4.52
C PRO A 166 -8.99 -12.10 4.02
N HIS A 167 -8.46 -11.11 4.73
CA HIS A 167 -7.09 -10.65 4.53
C HIS A 167 -6.11 -11.84 4.64
N PRO A 168 -5.19 -12.05 3.69
CA PRO A 168 -4.68 -11.09 2.70
C PRO A 168 -5.22 -11.23 1.25
N SER A 169 -6.47 -11.66 1.05
CA SER A 169 -7.06 -11.80 -0.32
C SER A 169 -7.05 -10.52 -1.18
N GLY A 170 -6.84 -9.36 -0.56
CA GLY A 170 -6.80 -8.05 -1.21
C GLY A 170 -5.41 -7.46 -1.37
N LEU A 171 -4.36 -8.24 -1.09
CA LEU A 171 -2.98 -7.82 -1.33
C LEU A 171 -2.57 -8.13 -2.76
N THR A 172 -1.83 -7.20 -3.34
CA THR A 172 -1.26 -7.36 -4.69
C THR A 172 -0.31 -8.54 -4.77
N GLY A 173 0.47 -8.84 -3.72
CA GLY A 173 1.34 -10.02 -3.70
C GLY A 173 0.54 -11.33 -3.80
N THR A 174 -0.61 -11.40 -3.12
CA THR A 174 -1.53 -12.56 -3.24
C THR A 174 -2.11 -12.67 -4.66
N HIS A 175 -2.52 -11.56 -5.27
CA HIS A 175 -3.03 -11.57 -6.65
C HIS A 175 -1.98 -12.05 -7.65
N ILE A 176 -0.76 -11.54 -7.52
CA ILE A 176 0.39 -11.91 -8.35
C ILE A 176 0.70 -13.40 -8.20
N HIS A 177 0.73 -13.93 -6.97
CA HIS A 177 1.00 -15.33 -6.72
C HIS A 177 0.01 -16.28 -7.43
N TYR A 178 -1.30 -15.97 -7.41
CA TYR A 178 -2.31 -16.85 -8.00
C TYR A 178 -2.44 -16.72 -9.52
N LEU A 179 -2.20 -15.53 -10.08
CA LEU A 179 -2.41 -15.28 -11.50
C LEU A 179 -1.11 -15.39 -12.29
N GLU A 180 -0.04 -14.76 -11.79
CA GLU A 180 1.18 -14.57 -12.55
C GLU A 180 2.40 -14.26 -11.65
N PRO A 181 3.01 -15.29 -11.01
CA PRO A 181 4.11 -15.10 -10.06
C PRO A 181 5.28 -14.30 -10.63
N ALA A 182 5.83 -13.41 -9.81
CA ALA A 182 6.99 -12.59 -10.17
C ALA A 182 8.32 -13.31 -9.88
N GLY A 183 9.38 -12.90 -10.57
CA GLY A 183 10.73 -13.43 -10.34
C GLY A 183 11.80 -12.59 -11.00
N MET A 184 13.08 -12.98 -10.88
CA MET A 184 14.21 -12.20 -11.40
C MET A 184 14.10 -11.90 -12.91
N GLY A 185 13.64 -12.87 -13.71
CA GLY A 185 13.42 -12.71 -15.15
C GLY A 185 12.01 -12.26 -15.54
N LYS A 186 11.12 -12.08 -14.57
CA LYS A 186 9.70 -11.79 -14.79
C LYS A 186 9.25 -10.69 -13.85
N GLN A 187 9.48 -9.45 -14.30
CA GLN A 187 9.07 -8.27 -13.56
C GLN A 187 7.60 -7.97 -13.81
N ILE A 188 6.86 -7.79 -12.72
CA ILE A 188 5.45 -7.40 -12.72
C ILE A 188 5.35 -5.97 -12.20
N TRP A 189 4.46 -5.17 -12.78
CA TRP A 189 4.17 -3.83 -12.25
C TRP A 189 2.84 -3.82 -11.51
N SER A 190 2.67 -2.89 -10.58
CA SER A 190 1.43 -2.76 -9.83
C SER A 190 1.14 -1.33 -9.36
N LEU A 191 -0.13 -1.00 -9.20
CA LEU A 191 -0.61 0.27 -8.64
C LEU A 191 -2.03 0.15 -8.06
N SER A 192 -2.44 1.17 -7.30
CA SER A 192 -3.76 1.23 -6.67
C SER A 192 -4.84 1.80 -7.60
N TYR A 193 -6.11 1.45 -7.35
CA TYR A 193 -7.24 1.98 -8.10
C TYR A 193 -7.38 3.52 -8.07
N GLN A 194 -7.04 4.19 -6.95
CA GLN A 194 -7.08 5.66 -6.90
C GLN A 194 -5.99 6.31 -7.74
N ASP A 195 -4.83 5.65 -7.89
CA ASP A 195 -3.80 6.11 -8.80
C ASP A 195 -4.22 5.93 -10.27
N VAL A 196 -4.96 4.87 -10.59
CA VAL A 196 -5.53 4.66 -11.93
C VAL A 196 -6.55 5.75 -12.26
N ILE A 197 -7.44 6.09 -11.31
CA ILE A 197 -8.38 7.23 -11.46
C ILE A 197 -7.61 8.53 -11.70
N ALA A 198 -6.56 8.79 -10.91
CA ALA A 198 -5.74 10.00 -11.07
C ALA A 198 -5.07 10.08 -12.45
N ILE A 199 -4.64 8.94 -13.00
CA ILE A 199 -4.09 8.85 -14.36
C ILE A 199 -5.19 9.13 -15.40
N GLY A 200 -6.37 8.54 -15.27
CA GLY A 200 -7.49 8.84 -16.18
C GLY A 200 -7.87 10.32 -16.18
N LYS A 201 -7.94 10.95 -15.00
CA LYS A 201 -8.17 12.41 -14.86
C LYS A 201 -7.07 13.23 -15.53
N LEU A 202 -5.80 12.88 -15.31
CA LEU A 202 -4.68 13.59 -15.93
C LEU A 202 -4.81 13.63 -17.46
N PHE A 203 -5.02 12.48 -18.09
CA PHE A 203 -5.04 12.40 -19.55
C PHE A 203 -6.29 13.03 -20.19
N SER A 204 -7.41 13.06 -19.49
CA SER A 204 -8.64 13.71 -19.98
C SER A 204 -8.65 15.22 -19.76
N THR A 205 -8.05 15.72 -18.67
CA THR A 205 -8.18 17.13 -18.25
C THR A 205 -6.89 17.93 -18.33
N GLY A 206 -5.71 17.29 -18.37
CA GLY A 206 -4.42 17.95 -18.19
C GLY A 206 -4.17 18.42 -16.76
N ILE A 207 -5.01 18.02 -15.80
CA ILE A 207 -4.90 18.43 -14.40
C ILE A 207 -4.42 17.25 -13.55
N LEU A 208 -3.37 17.47 -12.75
CA LEU A 208 -2.82 16.48 -11.86
C LEU A 208 -3.77 16.26 -10.66
N SER A 209 -4.45 15.11 -10.63
CA SER A 209 -5.33 14.75 -9.52
C SER A 209 -4.55 14.22 -8.32
N VAL A 210 -4.43 15.07 -7.29
CA VAL A 210 -3.76 14.74 -6.02
C VAL A 210 -4.72 14.35 -4.90
N GLU A 211 -6.01 14.43 -5.16
CA GLU A 211 -7.08 14.07 -4.23
C GLU A 211 -6.99 12.59 -3.83
N ARG A 212 -7.23 12.29 -2.56
CA ARG A 212 -7.33 10.92 -2.05
C ARG A 212 -8.55 10.78 -1.16
N ILE A 213 -9.34 9.75 -1.39
CA ILE A 213 -10.41 9.37 -0.45
C ILE A 213 -9.84 8.30 0.47
N ILE A 214 -9.61 8.65 1.74
CA ILE A 214 -8.96 7.79 2.72
C ILE A 214 -9.92 7.40 3.84
N SER A 215 -9.74 6.20 4.40
CA SER A 215 -10.39 5.85 5.66
C SER A 215 -9.62 6.45 6.83
N LEU A 216 -10.28 7.26 7.67
CA LEU A 216 -9.78 7.63 9.00
C LEU A 216 -10.50 6.77 10.04
N ALA A 217 -9.77 5.85 10.67
CA ALA A 217 -10.39 4.87 11.54
C ALA A 217 -9.44 4.35 12.63
N GLY A 218 -10.03 3.67 13.60
CA GLY A 218 -9.31 3.01 14.70
C GLY A 218 -10.02 3.24 16.03
N PRO A 219 -9.66 2.50 17.10
CA PRO A 219 -10.32 2.62 18.39
C PRO A 219 -10.14 3.97 19.10
N GLN A 220 -9.30 4.87 18.55
CA GLN A 220 -9.07 6.21 19.09
C GLN A 220 -9.67 7.32 18.24
N VAL A 221 -10.31 6.99 17.12
CA VAL A 221 -11.00 7.99 16.28
C VAL A 221 -12.43 8.12 16.78
N SER A 222 -12.85 9.35 17.11
CA SER A 222 -14.19 9.62 17.65
C SER A 222 -15.29 9.41 16.60
N GLU A 223 -15.04 9.83 15.35
CA GLU A 223 -15.99 9.67 14.23
C GLU A 223 -15.34 8.99 13.01
N PRO A 224 -15.15 7.65 13.02
CA PRO A 224 -14.54 6.93 11.91
C PRO A 224 -15.34 7.08 10.61
N ARG A 225 -14.69 7.55 9.54
CA ARG A 225 -15.34 7.85 8.25
C ARG A 225 -14.34 7.88 7.10
N LEU A 226 -14.87 8.01 5.88
CA LEU A 226 -14.08 8.35 4.71
C LEU A 226 -13.88 9.87 4.65
N LEU A 227 -12.65 10.29 4.37
CA LEU A 227 -12.28 11.69 4.21
C LEU A 227 -11.72 11.92 2.81
N GLN A 228 -12.16 12.99 2.17
CA GLN A 228 -11.46 13.55 1.02
C GLN A 228 -10.26 14.35 1.55
N SER A 229 -9.07 13.95 1.12
CA SER A 229 -7.79 14.51 1.52
C SER A 229 -6.90 14.62 0.27
N ARG A 230 -5.58 14.71 0.47
CA ARG A 230 -4.60 14.80 -0.62
C ARG A 230 -3.38 13.91 -0.39
N LEU A 231 -2.66 13.63 -1.47
CA LEU A 231 -1.33 13.01 -1.40
C LEU A 231 -0.40 13.79 -0.46
N GLY A 232 0.19 13.10 0.51
CA GLY A 232 1.14 13.71 1.44
C GLY A 232 0.52 14.66 2.45
N ALA A 233 -0.80 14.59 2.72
CA ALA A 233 -1.44 15.39 3.75
C ALA A 233 -0.77 15.23 5.13
N ASP A 234 -0.70 16.32 5.90
CA ASP A 234 -0.21 16.28 7.28
C ASP A 234 -1.21 15.53 8.16
N LEU A 235 -0.76 14.43 8.76
CA LEU A 235 -1.60 13.55 9.55
C LEU A 235 -1.84 14.08 10.98
N GLN A 236 -1.00 14.98 11.48
CA GLN A 236 -1.27 15.66 12.75
C GLN A 236 -2.39 16.66 12.58
N GLU A 237 -2.35 17.46 11.53
CA GLU A 237 -3.42 18.41 11.21
C GLU A 237 -4.72 17.68 10.85
N LEU A 238 -4.64 16.61 10.04
CA LEU A 238 -5.80 15.82 9.65
C LEU A 238 -6.49 15.12 10.84
N CYS A 239 -5.75 14.78 11.89
CA CYS A 239 -6.30 14.15 13.09
C CYS A 239 -6.63 15.15 14.22
N ALA A 240 -6.39 16.45 14.03
CA ALA A 240 -6.60 17.45 15.07
C ALA A 240 -8.10 17.57 15.42
N GLY A 241 -8.46 17.27 16.67
CA GLY A 241 -9.85 17.29 17.13
C GLY A 241 -10.67 16.04 16.76
N GLU A 242 -10.07 15.06 16.09
CA GLU A 242 -10.74 13.82 15.64
C GLU A 242 -10.52 12.63 16.61
N LEU A 243 -9.70 12.81 17.64
CA LEU A 243 -9.19 11.73 18.49
C LEU A 243 -9.72 11.80 19.92
N GLU A 244 -9.93 10.63 20.52
CA GLU A 244 -10.23 10.45 21.93
C GLU A 244 -9.09 10.98 22.84
N PRO A 245 -9.37 11.43 24.09
CA PRO A 245 -8.41 12.10 24.97
C PRO A 245 -7.42 11.12 25.62
N HIS A 246 -6.61 10.46 24.80
CA HIS A 246 -5.62 9.46 25.19
C HIS A 246 -4.37 9.56 24.32
N GLU A 247 -3.24 9.05 24.83
CA GLU A 247 -2.02 8.94 24.03
C GLU A 247 -2.28 7.98 22.86
N SER A 248 -2.22 8.53 21.65
CA SER A 248 -2.57 7.84 20.41
C SER A 248 -1.37 7.76 19.47
N ARG A 249 -1.23 6.61 18.80
CA ARG A 249 -0.31 6.41 17.69
C ARG A 249 -1.08 6.54 16.38
N ILE A 250 -0.71 7.54 15.59
CA ILE A 250 -1.21 7.73 14.23
C ILE A 250 -0.33 6.90 13.28
N ILE A 251 -0.98 6.15 12.40
CA ILE A 251 -0.33 5.26 11.42
C ILE A 251 -0.82 5.68 10.04
N SER A 252 0.12 6.04 9.16
CA SER A 252 -0.15 6.13 7.74
C SER A 252 -0.24 4.71 7.17
N GLY A 253 -1.38 4.33 6.61
CA GLY A 253 -1.65 2.98 6.15
C GLY A 253 -2.36 2.12 7.20
N SER A 254 -2.38 0.81 6.96
CA SER A 254 -3.10 -0.13 7.82
C SER A 254 -2.38 -0.43 9.12
N VAL A 255 -3.10 -0.99 10.09
CA VAL A 255 -2.51 -1.47 11.35
C VAL A 255 -1.54 -2.64 11.16
N LEU A 256 -1.58 -3.31 10.01
CA LEU A 256 -0.74 -4.47 9.70
C LEU A 256 0.54 -4.09 8.94
N GLY A 257 0.46 -3.16 7.98
CA GLY A 257 1.56 -2.80 7.08
C GLY A 257 1.86 -1.30 7.00
N GLY A 258 1.33 -0.50 7.94
CA GLY A 258 1.49 0.96 7.93
C GLY A 258 2.78 1.47 8.58
N ARG A 259 2.99 2.79 8.47
CA ARG A 259 4.14 3.51 9.05
C ARG A 259 3.65 4.46 10.13
N THR A 260 4.37 4.50 11.26
CA THR A 260 4.08 5.47 12.31
C THR A 260 4.28 6.89 11.79
N ALA A 261 3.25 7.71 11.88
CA ALA A 261 3.26 9.10 11.45
C ALA A 261 3.69 9.99 12.62
N ALA A 262 5.00 10.26 12.72
CA ALA A 262 5.57 11.03 13.81
C ALA A 262 6.66 11.99 13.33
N SER A 263 6.78 13.13 14.04
CA SER A 263 7.81 14.14 13.76
C SER A 263 7.82 14.53 12.28
N VAL A 264 8.98 14.58 11.65
CA VAL A 264 9.16 14.98 10.25
C VAL A 264 8.58 14.01 9.21
N GLU A 265 8.08 12.84 9.63
CA GLU A 265 7.45 11.83 8.78
C GLU A 265 5.92 11.73 9.02
N SER A 266 5.30 12.74 9.65
CA SER A 266 3.88 12.77 9.97
C SER A 266 2.95 13.04 8.78
N TYR A 267 3.21 12.43 7.62
CA TYR A 267 2.48 12.67 6.38
C TYR A 267 1.87 11.39 5.82
N LEU A 268 0.80 11.53 5.03
CA LEU A 268 0.21 10.42 4.30
C LEU A 268 1.21 9.85 3.28
N GLY A 269 1.61 8.59 3.46
CA GLY A 269 2.50 7.89 2.55
C GLY A 269 1.90 7.75 1.14
N ARG A 270 2.77 7.80 0.12
CA ARG A 270 2.38 7.80 -1.30
C ARG A 270 1.42 6.66 -1.69
N TYR A 271 1.59 5.48 -1.11
CA TYR A 271 0.83 4.27 -1.45
C TYR A 271 -0.25 3.93 -0.41
N HIS A 272 -0.46 4.76 0.60
CA HIS A 272 -1.42 4.50 1.66
C HIS A 272 -2.77 5.16 1.37
N LEU A 273 -3.85 4.38 1.50
CA LEU A 273 -5.24 4.83 1.28
C LEU A 273 -6.08 4.79 2.57
N GLN A 274 -5.43 4.69 3.73
CA GLN A 274 -6.07 4.78 5.04
C GLN A 274 -5.12 5.38 6.08
N VAL A 275 -5.70 5.87 7.18
CA VAL A 275 -5.02 6.34 8.38
C VAL A 275 -5.63 5.59 9.55
N SER A 276 -4.78 4.86 10.28
CA SER A 276 -5.19 4.06 11.43
C SER A 276 -4.72 4.71 12.72
N VAL A 277 -5.60 4.86 13.71
CA VAL A 277 -5.23 5.46 15.01
C VAL A 277 -5.49 4.49 16.15
N LEU A 278 -4.42 4.12 16.85
CA LEU A 278 -4.44 3.15 17.95
C LEU A 278 -4.02 3.81 19.26
N ARG A 279 -4.52 3.29 20.38
CA ARG A 279 -4.06 3.71 21.71
C ARG A 279 -2.63 3.23 21.95
N GLU A 280 -1.79 4.07 22.56
CA GLU A 280 -0.49 3.62 23.05
C GLU A 280 -0.65 2.65 24.24
N GLY A 281 -0.15 1.43 24.05
CA GLY A 281 -0.31 0.32 24.99
C GLY A 281 0.83 0.19 26.00
N ARG A 282 1.17 1.28 26.71
CA ARG A 282 2.29 1.32 27.68
C ARG A 282 1.96 0.70 29.05
N GLU A 283 0.70 0.35 29.29
CA GLU A 283 0.23 -0.17 30.57
C GLU A 283 0.78 -1.57 30.85
N ARG A 284 1.26 -1.79 32.09
CA ARG A 284 1.63 -3.11 32.60
C ARG A 284 0.59 -3.56 33.63
N PRO A 285 -0.41 -4.36 33.25
CA PRO A 285 -1.41 -4.83 34.19
C PRO A 285 -0.77 -5.70 35.27
N LEU A 286 -1.09 -5.42 36.53
CA LEU A 286 -0.66 -6.21 37.68
C LEU A 286 -1.15 -7.65 37.50
N LEU A 287 -0.23 -8.64 37.64
CA LEU A 287 -0.51 -10.06 37.43
C LEU A 287 -1.10 -10.40 36.03
N GLY A 288 -0.75 -9.64 34.99
CA GLY A 288 -1.28 -9.83 33.63
C GLY A 288 -1.04 -11.22 32.99
N TYR A 289 -0.12 -12.02 33.53
CA TYR A 289 0.13 -13.41 33.13
C TYR A 289 -0.92 -14.40 33.68
N LEU A 290 -1.67 -14.02 34.72
CA LEU A 290 -2.81 -14.78 35.26
C LEU A 290 -4.15 -14.34 34.66
N SER A 291 -4.13 -13.34 33.76
CA SER A 291 -5.36 -12.82 33.16
C SER A 291 -6.02 -13.89 32.26
N PRO A 292 -7.32 -14.18 32.42
CA PRO A 292 -8.05 -15.07 31.53
C PRO A 292 -8.25 -14.48 30.11
N GLY A 293 -7.84 -13.23 29.90
CA GLY A 293 -7.79 -12.60 28.58
C GLY A 293 -9.15 -12.29 27.96
N ALA A 294 -10.17 -11.97 28.76
CA ALA A 294 -11.52 -11.68 28.28
C ALA A 294 -11.58 -10.60 27.18
N ASN A 295 -10.62 -9.66 27.16
CA ASN A 295 -10.53 -8.58 26.16
C ASN A 295 -9.29 -8.70 25.25
N ARG A 296 -8.59 -9.84 25.25
CA ARG A 296 -7.39 -10.07 24.43
C ARG A 296 -7.70 -10.98 23.26
N HIS A 297 -7.12 -10.73 22.10
CA HIS A 297 -7.22 -11.67 20.97
C HIS A 297 -6.07 -12.68 20.99
N SER A 298 -6.35 -13.92 20.59
CA SER A 298 -5.33 -14.94 20.32
C SER A 298 -5.73 -15.78 19.12
N VAL A 299 -4.83 -15.90 18.16
CA VAL A 299 -4.98 -16.74 16.98
C VAL A 299 -5.11 -18.22 17.36
N MET A 300 -4.39 -18.64 18.41
CA MET A 300 -4.45 -20.00 18.94
C MET A 300 -5.65 -20.24 19.88
N GLY A 301 -6.52 -19.24 20.09
CA GLY A 301 -7.72 -19.40 20.89
C GLY A 301 -7.50 -19.65 22.39
N ILE A 302 -6.34 -19.27 22.95
CA ILE A 302 -5.98 -19.54 24.36
C ILE A 302 -6.73 -18.67 25.38
N TYR A 303 -7.43 -17.62 24.95
CA TYR A 303 -8.13 -16.68 25.81
C TYR A 303 -9.65 -16.92 25.81
N ILE A 304 -10.33 -16.58 26.91
CA ILE A 304 -11.79 -16.74 27.04
C ILE A 304 -12.56 -15.91 26.00
N SER A 305 -11.97 -14.81 25.52
CA SER A 305 -12.49 -14.04 24.38
C SER A 305 -12.74 -14.88 23.12
N GLY A 306 -12.01 -15.97 22.93
CA GLY A 306 -12.19 -16.87 21.79
C GLY A 306 -13.52 -17.64 21.78
N ILE A 307 -14.27 -17.64 22.89
CA ILE A 307 -15.61 -18.22 22.97
C ILE A 307 -16.61 -17.39 22.16
N ASP A 308 -16.50 -16.06 22.23
CA ASP A 308 -17.33 -15.13 21.46
C ASP A 308 -16.54 -14.55 20.29
N LYS A 309 -16.61 -15.22 19.13
CA LYS A 309 -15.96 -14.79 17.90
C LYS A 309 -16.51 -13.46 17.33
N SER A 310 -17.68 -13.00 17.80
CA SER A 310 -18.25 -11.72 17.35
C SER A 310 -17.66 -10.51 18.08
N LYS A 311 -16.98 -10.75 19.20
CA LYS A 311 -16.40 -9.71 20.03
C LYS A 311 -15.32 -8.93 19.28
N ARG A 312 -15.55 -7.62 19.17
CA ARG A 312 -14.54 -6.69 18.64
C ARG A 312 -13.57 -6.28 19.74
N HIS A 313 -12.29 -6.21 19.38
CA HIS A 313 -11.21 -5.86 20.30
C HIS A 313 -10.67 -4.47 19.97
N ALA A 314 -10.69 -3.57 20.95
CA ALA A 314 -9.96 -2.31 20.88
C ALA A 314 -8.46 -2.58 21.03
N MET A 315 -7.80 -2.87 19.91
CA MET A 315 -6.36 -3.14 19.89
C MET A 315 -5.57 -1.88 20.27
N SER A 316 -4.41 -2.10 20.89
CA SER A 316 -3.42 -1.07 21.20
C SER A 316 -2.10 -1.41 20.51
N THR A 317 -1.11 -0.54 20.64
CA THR A 317 0.26 -0.75 20.13
C THR A 317 1.05 -1.79 20.93
N SER A 318 0.49 -2.37 21.99
CA SER A 318 1.17 -3.33 22.86
C SER A 318 1.38 -4.67 22.16
N THR A 319 2.62 -5.18 22.17
CA THR A 319 2.97 -6.51 21.67
C THR A 319 2.46 -7.66 22.57
N GLN A 320 2.01 -7.33 23.80
CA GLN A 320 1.55 -8.28 24.83
C GLN A 320 2.56 -9.42 25.09
N GLY A 321 3.87 -9.12 24.99
CA GLY A 321 4.95 -10.07 25.19
C GLY A 321 6.31 -9.47 24.87
N SER A 322 7.37 -10.26 25.09
CA SER A 322 8.76 -9.88 24.77
C SER A 322 9.32 -10.71 23.63
N ASP A 323 10.41 -10.21 23.04
CA ASP A 323 11.16 -10.90 22.00
C ASP A 323 11.66 -12.26 22.49
N ARG A 324 11.56 -13.27 21.62
CA ARG A 324 12.03 -14.63 21.87
C ARG A 324 12.31 -15.34 20.55
N ALA A 325 13.02 -16.46 20.62
CA ALA A 325 13.29 -17.27 19.45
C ALA A 325 12.00 -17.68 18.72
N MET A 326 12.09 -17.80 17.40
CA MET A 326 10.97 -18.23 16.58
C MET A 326 10.58 -19.67 16.94
N VAL A 327 9.31 -19.89 17.28
CA VAL A 327 8.79 -21.22 17.62
C VAL A 327 7.80 -21.65 16.53
N PRO A 328 8.11 -22.69 15.74
CA PRO A 328 7.26 -23.16 14.66
C PRO A 328 6.12 -24.02 15.20
N ILE A 329 5.05 -23.36 15.66
CA ILE A 329 3.85 -24.02 16.23
C ILE A 329 2.69 -24.14 15.22
N GLY A 330 2.94 -23.97 13.92
CA GLY A 330 1.89 -24.02 12.89
C GLY A 330 1.10 -22.72 12.69
N ALA A 331 1.46 -21.64 13.40
CA ALA A 331 0.73 -20.36 13.34
C ALA A 331 0.82 -19.69 11.97
N TYR A 332 1.96 -19.82 11.29
CA TYR A 332 2.24 -19.14 10.04
C TYR A 332 1.51 -19.81 8.87
N GLU A 333 1.43 -21.14 8.88
CA GLU A 333 0.73 -21.95 7.88
C GLU A 333 -0.78 -21.69 7.88
N MET A 334 -1.36 -21.31 9.02
CA MET A 334 -2.78 -20.97 9.10
C MET A 334 -3.16 -19.64 8.44
N ILE A 335 -2.18 -18.72 8.28
CA ILE A 335 -2.43 -17.36 7.79
C ILE A 335 -1.81 -17.06 6.44
N MET A 336 -0.93 -17.92 5.93
CA MET A 336 -0.27 -17.77 4.64
C MET A 336 -1.13 -18.43 3.56
N PRO A 337 -1.79 -17.69 2.67
CA PRO A 337 -2.59 -18.32 1.62
C PRO A 337 -1.75 -18.76 0.41
N LEU A 338 -0.51 -18.27 0.29
CA LEU A 338 0.38 -18.57 -0.83
C LEU A 338 0.95 -19.99 -0.70
N ASP A 339 1.25 -20.62 -1.84
CA ASP A 339 1.93 -21.92 -1.94
C ASP A 339 3.42 -21.78 -1.63
N ILE A 340 3.72 -21.40 -0.39
CA ILE A 340 5.05 -21.21 0.17
C ILE A 340 5.13 -22.04 1.45
N LEU A 341 6.35 -22.45 1.84
CA LEU A 341 6.63 -23.01 3.16
C LEU A 341 6.98 -21.85 4.14
N PRO A 342 6.00 -21.22 4.82
CA PRO A 342 6.24 -19.97 5.54
C PRO A 342 7.21 -20.15 6.69
N THR A 343 7.11 -21.21 7.49
CA THR A 343 8.07 -21.44 8.59
C THR A 343 9.51 -21.50 8.10
N GLN A 344 9.76 -22.18 6.98
CA GLN A 344 11.09 -22.33 6.39
C GLN A 344 11.58 -21.00 5.81
N LEU A 345 10.71 -20.29 5.10
CA LEU A 345 11.00 -18.98 4.53
C LEU A 345 11.37 -17.99 5.65
N LEU A 346 10.52 -17.87 6.66
CA LEU A 346 10.73 -16.94 7.77
C LEU A 346 12.03 -17.24 8.54
N ARG A 347 12.42 -18.52 8.67
CA ARG A 347 13.73 -18.89 9.23
C ARG A 347 14.89 -18.43 8.36
N ALA A 348 14.82 -18.70 7.06
CA ALA A 348 15.85 -18.28 6.10
C ALA A 348 16.02 -16.74 6.13
N LEU A 349 14.90 -16.01 6.18
CA LEU A 349 14.90 -14.56 6.31
C LEU A 349 15.55 -14.08 7.62
N ILE A 350 15.24 -14.70 8.76
CA ILE A 350 15.83 -14.34 10.06
C ILE A 350 17.36 -14.53 10.06
N VAL A 351 17.86 -15.64 9.51
CA VAL A 351 19.31 -15.92 9.49
C VAL A 351 20.04 -15.24 8.33
N GLY A 352 19.30 -14.64 7.39
CA GLY A 352 19.84 -13.93 6.24
C GLY A 352 20.40 -14.86 5.15
N ASP A 353 19.86 -16.07 5.03
CA ASP A 353 20.13 -17.02 3.96
C ASP A 353 19.30 -16.64 2.72
N ILE A 354 19.88 -15.80 1.88
CA ILE A 354 19.22 -15.24 0.71
C ILE A 354 19.00 -16.25 -0.42
N GLU A 355 19.79 -17.32 -0.49
CA GLU A 355 19.65 -18.36 -1.51
C GLU A 355 18.42 -19.21 -1.20
N THR A 356 18.33 -19.71 0.04
CA THR A 356 17.16 -20.43 0.51
C THR A 356 15.91 -19.55 0.47
N ALA A 357 16.00 -18.27 0.86
CA ALA A 357 14.86 -17.35 0.79
C ALA A 357 14.34 -17.16 -0.64
N GLN A 358 15.24 -17.00 -1.62
CA GLN A 358 14.85 -16.91 -3.04
C GLN A 358 14.15 -18.19 -3.52
N ASN A 359 14.72 -19.36 -3.21
CA ASN A 359 14.13 -20.66 -3.58
C ASN A 359 12.76 -20.90 -2.93
N LEU A 360 12.50 -20.27 -1.79
CA LEU A 360 11.21 -20.33 -1.07
C LEU A 360 10.24 -19.21 -1.46
N GLY A 361 10.52 -18.43 -2.51
CA GLY A 361 9.58 -17.44 -3.05
C GLY A 361 9.69 -16.05 -2.44
N ALA A 362 10.81 -15.66 -1.82
CA ALA A 362 10.94 -14.30 -1.25
C ALA A 362 10.75 -13.16 -2.28
N LEU A 363 11.00 -13.42 -3.57
CA LEU A 363 10.99 -12.41 -4.63
C LEU A 363 9.59 -11.90 -4.98
N GLU A 364 8.54 -12.70 -4.80
CA GLU A 364 7.16 -12.27 -5.07
C GLU A 364 6.56 -11.43 -3.94
N LEU A 365 7.18 -11.42 -2.75
CA LEU A 365 6.64 -10.83 -1.53
C LEU A 365 7.09 -9.38 -1.29
N ASP A 366 6.28 -8.62 -0.54
CA ASP A 366 6.65 -7.39 0.18
C ASP A 366 6.50 -7.53 1.67
N GLU A 367 6.86 -6.46 2.38
CA GLU A 367 6.55 -6.32 3.79
C GLU A 367 5.07 -6.56 4.12
N GLU A 368 4.13 -6.11 3.27
CA GLU A 368 2.69 -6.29 3.50
C GLU A 368 2.25 -7.75 3.45
N ASP A 369 2.86 -8.57 2.60
CA ASP A 369 2.52 -9.99 2.47
C ASP A 369 2.94 -10.80 3.71
N LEU A 370 3.97 -10.35 4.44
CA LEU A 370 4.42 -10.94 5.70
C LEU A 370 3.86 -10.24 6.96
N ALA A 371 2.99 -9.25 6.80
CA ALA A 371 2.43 -8.49 7.92
C ALA A 371 1.61 -9.39 8.86
N LEU A 372 0.78 -10.28 8.31
CA LEU A 372 0.05 -11.25 9.12
C LEU A 372 0.96 -12.27 9.81
N CYS A 373 2.06 -12.69 9.18
CA CYS A 373 3.06 -13.52 9.84
C CYS A 373 3.64 -12.83 11.08
N SER A 374 3.88 -11.51 10.99
CA SER A 374 4.40 -10.71 12.10
C SER A 374 3.38 -10.61 13.23
N TYR A 375 2.11 -10.36 12.87
CA TYR A 375 0.99 -10.31 13.82
C TYR A 375 0.84 -11.61 14.63
N VAL A 376 0.91 -12.78 13.98
CA VAL A 376 0.73 -14.07 14.66
C VAL A 376 1.99 -14.58 15.35
N CYS A 377 3.15 -13.96 15.09
CA CYS A 377 4.45 -14.42 15.54
C CYS A 377 4.52 -14.50 17.08
N PRO A 378 4.71 -15.70 17.67
CA PRO A 378 4.96 -15.79 19.10
C PRO A 378 6.26 -15.06 19.48
N GLY A 379 7.27 -15.14 18.61
CA GLY A 379 8.61 -14.58 18.76
C GLY A 379 8.69 -13.05 18.75
N LYS A 380 7.62 -12.35 18.34
CA LYS A 380 7.58 -10.89 18.16
C LYS A 380 8.58 -10.36 17.12
N TYR A 381 8.90 -11.19 16.14
CA TYR A 381 9.65 -10.75 14.96
C TYR A 381 8.77 -9.90 14.05
N GLU A 382 9.37 -8.83 13.53
CA GLU A 382 8.82 -7.98 12.48
C GLU A 382 9.35 -8.45 11.12
N TYR A 383 8.60 -9.33 10.45
CA TYR A 383 9.09 -10.00 9.23
C TYR A 383 9.14 -9.08 8.01
N GLY A 384 8.33 -8.02 7.96
CA GLY A 384 8.36 -7.07 6.86
C GLY A 384 9.73 -6.41 6.69
N PRO A 385 10.25 -5.69 7.72
CA PRO A 385 11.60 -5.13 7.68
C PRO A 385 12.70 -6.18 7.40
N ILE A 386 12.58 -7.38 7.97
CA ILE A 386 13.54 -8.48 7.72
C ILE A 386 13.53 -8.88 6.24
N LEU A 387 12.35 -9.01 5.62
CA LEU A 387 12.23 -9.29 4.19
C LEU A 387 12.84 -8.15 3.35
N ARG A 388 12.57 -6.89 3.69
CA ARG A 388 13.13 -5.73 2.98
C ARG A 388 14.67 -5.74 3.00
N ASP A 389 15.27 -6.08 4.13
CA ASP A 389 16.72 -6.18 4.26
C ASP A 389 17.28 -7.31 3.39
N ASN A 390 16.62 -8.47 3.36
CA ASN A 390 16.99 -9.60 2.50
C ASN A 390 16.84 -9.26 1.01
N LEU A 391 15.73 -8.67 0.58
CA LEU A 391 15.51 -8.22 -0.80
C LEU A 391 16.56 -7.19 -1.24
N THR A 392 16.93 -6.27 -0.34
CA THR A 392 17.98 -5.27 -0.60
C THR A 392 19.37 -5.91 -0.74
N ARG A 393 19.63 -7.03 -0.06
CA ARG A 393 20.88 -7.80 -0.21
C ARG A 393 20.88 -8.58 -1.52
N ILE A 394 19.80 -9.30 -1.81
CA ILE A 394 19.62 -10.05 -3.07
C ILE A 394 19.89 -9.14 -4.26
N GLU A 395 19.30 -7.95 -4.29
CA GLU A 395 19.49 -7.00 -5.39
C GLU A 395 20.92 -6.49 -5.53
N LYS A 396 21.70 -6.43 -4.44
CA LYS A 396 23.12 -6.00 -4.52
C LYS A 396 24.05 -7.11 -4.97
N GLU A 397 23.65 -8.35 -4.75
CA GLU A 397 24.45 -9.56 -5.03
C GLU A 397 24.11 -10.16 -6.40
N ALA A 398 22.91 -9.91 -6.92
CA ALA A 398 22.50 -10.17 -8.30
C ALA A 398 23.14 -9.19 -9.29
#